data_AF-A0A7S2DSS5-F1
#
_entry.id   AF-A0A7S2DSS5-F1
#
_cell.length_a   1.000
_cell.length_b   1.000
_cell.length_c   1.000
_cell.angle_alpha   90.00
_cell.angle_beta   90.00
_cell.angle_gamma   90.00
#
_symmetry.space_group_name_H-M   'P 1'
#
loop_
_entity.id
_entity.type
_entity.pdbx_description
1 polymer ?
#
loop_
_entity_poly.entity_id
_entity_poly.type
_entity_poly.pdbx_seq_one_letter_code
_entity_poly.pdbx_strand_id
1 'polypeptide(L)'
;ALIRDIIQPRAQRLEASKHAAYTHFRQGSSPSSSNPRPHQAPQFRQQHSFATPTEFEAPKSQMAPTEKQLNLVKKLWAQQQEWGNITEDSPIPSERIATREAISEFIDELIGGPSPQQVKLMVSLARRRKIGIPAEALEKKAGAAAWIDSIMNGADSDIPF
;
A
#
# COMPACT_ATOMS: atom_id res chain seq x y z
N ALA A 1 4.47 30.31 -39.43
CA ALA A 1 4.15 30.74 -38.05
C ALA A 1 2.68 30.46 -37.80
N LEU A 2 2.36 29.51 -36.90
CA LEU A 2 1.06 29.32 -36.19
C LEU A 2 0.99 27.86 -35.71
N ILE A 3 1.56 27.52 -34.55
CA ILE A 3 1.05 26.48 -33.62
C ILE A 3 1.66 26.79 -32.24
N ARG A 4 1.01 27.67 -31.47
CA ARG A 4 1.28 27.89 -30.04
C ARG A 4 -0.02 28.32 -29.38
N ASP A 5 -0.97 27.41 -29.18
CA ASP A 5 -2.15 27.71 -28.35
C ASP A 5 -2.99 26.49 -27.94
N ILE A 6 -2.40 25.52 -27.24
CA ILE A 6 -3.20 24.51 -26.49
C ILE A 6 -2.50 24.14 -25.19
N ILE A 7 -2.33 25.09 -24.27
CA ILE A 7 -2.08 24.81 -22.86
C ILE A 7 -2.84 25.84 -22.02
N GLN A 8 -4.09 25.54 -21.66
CA GLN A 8 -4.79 26.31 -20.61
C GLN A 8 -4.47 25.72 -19.22
N PRO A 9 -4.13 26.56 -18.22
CA PRO A 9 -3.88 26.13 -16.86
C PRO A 9 -5.19 25.91 -16.08
N ARG A 10 -5.40 24.68 -15.61
CA ARG A 10 -6.49 24.26 -14.71
C ARG A 10 -6.20 24.69 -13.26
N ALA A 11 -6.12 25.99 -13.03
CA ALA A 11 -5.93 26.59 -11.72
C ALA A 11 -7.09 27.55 -11.42
N GLN A 12 -8.15 27.04 -10.79
CA GLN A 12 -9.06 27.79 -9.90
C GLN A 12 -10.32 26.95 -9.58
N ARG A 13 -10.35 26.31 -8.42
CA ARG A 13 -11.53 26.14 -7.55
C ARG A 13 -11.19 25.19 -6.40
N LEU A 14 -10.72 25.75 -5.29
CA LEU A 14 -10.87 25.21 -3.94
C LEU A 14 -10.35 26.27 -2.95
N GLU A 15 -11.01 27.43 -3.01
CA GLU A 15 -11.09 28.37 -1.90
C GLU A 15 -12.47 28.17 -1.27
N ALA A 16 -12.55 28.31 0.05
CA ALA A 16 -13.70 28.11 0.93
C ALA A 16 -13.97 26.65 1.37
N SER A 17 -13.28 26.23 2.43
CA SER A 17 -13.98 26.12 3.73
C SER A 17 -12.94 25.91 4.83
N LYS A 18 -12.53 27.04 5.44
CA LYS A 18 -11.76 27.07 6.68
C LYS A 18 -12.75 27.13 7.85
N HIS A 19 -12.31 26.57 8.99
CA HIS A 19 -12.79 26.82 10.35
C HIS A 19 -14.07 26.14 10.84
N ALA A 20 -13.87 25.08 11.64
CA ALA A 20 -14.42 24.95 13.00
C ALA A 20 -13.59 23.86 13.70
N ALA A 21 -12.73 24.20 14.67
CA ALA A 21 -13.07 24.22 16.11
C ALA A 21 -13.15 22.78 16.67
N TYR A 22 -12.61 22.40 17.81
CA TYR A 22 -11.88 23.05 18.88
C TYR A 22 -11.47 21.89 19.81
N THR A 23 -10.27 21.99 20.37
CA THR A 23 -9.78 21.36 21.60
C THR A 23 -10.79 20.68 22.52
N HIS A 24 -10.55 19.39 22.84
CA HIS A 24 -10.68 18.89 24.22
C HIS A 24 -9.59 17.86 24.53
N PHE A 25 -8.57 18.38 25.22
CA PHE A 25 -7.63 17.67 26.07
C PHE A 25 -8.37 17.09 27.28
N ARG A 26 -8.20 15.80 27.58
CA ARG A 26 -8.45 15.28 28.94
C ARG A 26 -7.51 14.14 29.28
N GLN A 27 -6.62 14.44 30.22
CA GLN A 27 -5.81 13.52 31.01
C GLN A 27 -6.70 12.53 31.77
N GLY A 28 -6.20 11.32 32.00
CA GLY A 28 -6.81 10.38 32.93
C GLY A 28 -6.11 9.02 33.01
N SER A 29 -5.16 8.93 33.94
CA SER A 29 -4.96 7.80 34.85
C SER A 29 -4.49 6.43 34.30
N SER A 30 -3.16 6.23 34.38
CA SER A 30 -2.43 5.22 35.18
C SER A 30 -2.93 3.77 35.37
N PRO A 31 -1.98 2.84 35.58
CA PRO A 31 -2.11 1.41 35.28
C PRO A 31 -2.68 0.61 36.47
N SER A 32 -3.30 -0.53 36.17
CA SER A 32 -3.62 -1.52 37.21
C SER A 32 -3.11 -2.91 36.85
N SER A 33 -2.41 -3.43 37.84
CA SER A 33 -1.61 -4.64 37.91
C SER A 33 -2.46 -5.91 38.00
N SER A 34 -1.84 -7.01 37.55
CA SER A 34 -1.92 -8.38 38.07
C SER A 34 -3.28 -9.12 38.06
N ASN A 35 -3.34 -10.22 37.32
CA ASN A 35 -3.35 -11.54 37.97
C ASN A 35 -2.97 -12.69 37.02
N PRO A 36 -2.09 -13.63 37.43
CA PRO A 36 -1.84 -14.88 36.72
C PRO A 36 -2.86 -15.94 37.16
N ARG A 37 -3.28 -16.81 36.23
CA ARG A 37 -3.99 -18.04 36.58
C ARG A 37 -3.45 -19.22 35.75
N PRO A 38 -2.74 -20.17 36.37
CA PRO A 38 -2.41 -21.42 35.72
C PRO A 38 -3.57 -22.40 35.97
N HIS A 39 -4.20 -22.89 34.91
CA HIS A 39 -5.03 -24.08 34.99
C HIS A 39 -4.45 -25.16 34.07
N GLN A 40 -3.94 -26.21 34.70
CA GLN A 40 -3.55 -27.47 34.10
C GLN A 40 -4.78 -28.30 33.69
N ALA A 41 -4.59 -29.05 32.58
CA ALA A 41 -5.05 -30.41 32.28
C ALA A 41 -6.58 -30.67 32.16
N PRO A 42 -7.05 -31.50 31.19
CA PRO A 42 -6.60 -32.89 31.03
C PRO A 42 -6.26 -33.34 29.60
N GLN A 43 -5.38 -34.36 29.55
CA GLN A 43 -5.26 -35.28 28.43
C GLN A 43 -6.59 -35.98 28.16
N PHE A 44 -6.92 -36.20 26.89
CA PHE A 44 -7.42 -37.48 26.36
C PHE A 44 -7.89 -37.26 24.91
N ARG A 45 -7.29 -38.00 23.98
CA ARG A 45 -7.95 -39.04 23.16
C ARG A 45 -7.15 -39.22 21.87
N GLN A 46 -6.30 -40.25 21.86
CA GLN A 46 -5.77 -40.81 20.62
C GLN A 46 -6.96 -41.29 19.79
N GLN A 47 -7.26 -40.60 18.69
CA GLN A 47 -8.04 -41.17 17.62
C GLN A 47 -7.13 -41.35 16.41
N HIS A 48 -7.00 -42.63 16.05
CA HIS A 48 -6.31 -43.14 14.88
C HIS A 48 -6.70 -42.33 13.65
N SER A 49 -5.79 -41.45 13.23
CA SER A 49 -5.90 -40.81 11.93
C SER A 49 -5.57 -41.86 10.89
N PHE A 50 -6.61 -42.34 10.22
CA PHE A 50 -6.46 -43.07 8.96
C PHE A 50 -5.64 -42.17 8.03
N ALA A 51 -4.50 -42.68 7.58
CA ALA A 51 -3.71 -42.05 6.53
C ALA A 51 -4.61 -41.96 5.29
N THR A 52 -5.21 -40.78 5.09
CA THR A 52 -5.78 -40.39 3.81
C THR A 52 -4.71 -40.62 2.75
N PRO A 53 -5.03 -41.28 1.62
CA PRO A 53 -4.07 -41.46 0.56
C PRO A 53 -3.52 -40.09 0.20
N THR A 54 -2.19 -39.99 0.24
CA THR A 54 -1.43 -38.82 -0.18
C THR A 54 -1.90 -38.44 -1.58
N GLU A 55 -2.85 -37.51 -1.64
CA GLU A 55 -3.23 -36.82 -2.85
C GLU A 55 -1.92 -36.22 -3.35
N PHE A 56 -1.47 -36.70 -4.51
CA PHE A 56 -0.28 -36.25 -5.17
C PHE A 56 -0.56 -34.78 -5.53
N GLU A 57 -0.28 -33.86 -4.60
CA GLU A 57 -0.39 -32.42 -4.82
C GLU A 57 0.58 -32.10 -5.94
N ALA A 58 0.05 -32.06 -7.16
CA ALA A 58 0.76 -31.50 -8.30
C ALA A 58 1.29 -30.13 -7.86
N PRO A 59 2.57 -29.82 -8.12
CA PRO A 59 3.17 -28.58 -7.67
C PRO A 59 2.33 -27.41 -8.20
N LYS A 60 1.63 -26.73 -7.28
CA LYS A 60 0.71 -25.62 -7.55
C LYS A 60 1.34 -24.50 -8.37
N SER A 61 2.67 -24.45 -8.44
CA SER A 61 3.47 -23.51 -9.24
C SER A 61 3.31 -23.63 -10.76
N GLN A 62 2.77 -24.74 -11.30
CA GLN A 62 2.53 -24.89 -12.75
C GLN A 62 1.09 -24.63 -13.19
N MET A 63 0.19 -24.24 -12.30
CA MET A 63 -1.17 -23.92 -12.70
C MET A 63 -1.21 -22.62 -13.52
N ALA A 64 -2.02 -22.62 -14.58
CA ALA A 64 -2.31 -21.43 -15.35
C ALA A 64 -2.89 -20.32 -14.45
N PRO A 65 -2.58 -19.05 -14.71
CA PRO A 65 -3.19 -17.91 -14.02
C PRO A 65 -4.72 -17.98 -14.05
N THR A 66 -5.37 -17.61 -12.95
CA THR A 66 -6.83 -17.51 -12.94
C THR A 66 -7.28 -16.27 -13.69
N GLU A 67 -8.47 -16.32 -14.31
CA GLU A 67 -9.06 -15.18 -15.02
C GLU A 67 -9.20 -13.95 -14.12
N LYS A 68 -9.49 -14.16 -12.82
CA LYS A 68 -9.57 -13.09 -11.82
C LYS A 68 -8.23 -12.36 -11.65
N GLN A 69 -7.12 -13.09 -11.58
CA GLN A 69 -5.78 -12.50 -11.47
C GLN A 69 -5.42 -11.71 -12.73
N LEU A 70 -5.69 -12.26 -13.92
CA LEU A 70 -5.46 -11.57 -15.19
C LEU A 70 -6.26 -10.27 -15.28
N ASN A 71 -7.54 -10.30 -14.90
CA ASN A 71 -8.39 -9.10 -14.89
C ASN A 71 -7.91 -8.08 -13.85
N LEU A 72 -7.40 -8.51 -12.69
CA LEU A 72 -6.86 -7.61 -11.68
C LEU A 72 -5.57 -6.92 -12.18
N VAL A 73 -4.63 -7.68 -12.76
CA VAL A 73 -3.39 -7.11 -13.33
C VAL A 73 -3.71 -6.11 -14.42
N LYS A 74 -4.62 -6.43 -15.37
CA LYS A 74 -5.03 -5.49 -16.42
C LYS A 74 -5.56 -4.18 -15.85
N LYS A 75 -6.38 -4.23 -14.79
CA LYS A 75 -6.91 -3.04 -14.11
C LYS A 75 -5.80 -2.23 -13.45
N LEU A 76 -4.91 -2.88 -12.70
CA LEU A 76 -3.80 -2.21 -12.02
C LEU A 76 -2.81 -1.59 -13.02
N TRP A 77 -2.53 -2.28 -14.13
CA TRP A 77 -1.67 -1.78 -15.20
C TRP A 77 -2.28 -0.57 -15.92
N ALA A 78 -3.56 -0.65 -16.31
CA ALA A 78 -4.28 0.48 -16.90
C ALA A 78 -4.32 1.68 -15.94
N GLN A 79 -4.49 1.42 -14.65
CA GLN A 79 -4.43 2.48 -13.63
C GLN A 79 -3.03 3.12 -13.55
N GLN A 80 -1.94 2.35 -13.68
CA GLN A 80 -0.59 2.92 -13.76
C GLN A 80 -0.34 3.72 -15.04
N GLN A 81 -0.93 3.33 -16.18
CA GLN A 81 -0.88 4.10 -17.42
C GLN A 81 -1.58 5.46 -17.27
N GLU A 82 -2.78 5.48 -16.67
CA GLU A 82 -3.50 6.72 -16.38
C GLU A 82 -2.68 7.69 -15.52
N TRP A 83 -1.85 7.14 -14.63
CA TRP A 83 -0.98 7.92 -13.76
C TRP A 83 0.31 8.40 -14.43
N GLY A 84 0.60 7.95 -15.65
CA GLY A 84 1.80 8.32 -16.40
C GLY A 84 3.08 7.65 -15.88
N ASN A 85 2.96 6.58 -15.08
CA ASN A 85 4.11 5.79 -14.63
C ASN A 85 4.64 4.87 -15.74
N ILE A 86 3.78 4.55 -16.70
CA ILE A 86 4.06 3.61 -17.79
C ILE A 86 3.67 4.30 -19.10
N THR A 87 4.48 4.16 -20.14
CA THR A 87 4.15 4.65 -21.49
C THR A 87 2.93 3.90 -22.03
N GLU A 88 2.01 4.61 -22.70
CA GLU A 88 0.70 4.10 -23.15
C GLU A 88 0.81 2.79 -23.97
N ASP A 89 1.92 2.60 -24.68
CA ASP A 89 2.23 1.42 -25.51
C ASP A 89 3.04 0.31 -24.82
N SER A 90 3.34 0.38 -23.52
CA SER A 90 4.06 -0.71 -22.86
C SER A 90 3.12 -1.89 -22.54
N PRO A 91 3.28 -3.04 -23.20
CA PRO A 91 2.50 -4.23 -22.89
C PRO A 91 2.87 -4.77 -21.51
N ILE A 92 1.94 -5.49 -20.88
CA ILE A 92 2.22 -6.25 -19.67
C ILE A 92 3.28 -7.30 -20.00
N PRO A 93 4.39 -7.40 -19.26
CA PRO A 93 5.43 -8.39 -19.54
C PRO A 93 4.86 -9.81 -19.50
N SER A 94 5.01 -10.55 -20.60
CA SER A 94 4.43 -11.90 -20.74
C SER A 94 4.97 -12.88 -19.69
N GLU A 95 6.21 -12.69 -19.25
CA GLU A 95 6.86 -13.46 -18.17
C GLU A 95 6.13 -13.33 -16.83
N ARG A 96 5.56 -12.15 -16.54
CA ARG A 96 4.83 -11.87 -15.29
C ARG A 96 3.42 -12.45 -15.29
N ILE A 97 2.89 -12.83 -16.45
CA ILE A 97 1.56 -13.45 -16.58
C ILE A 97 1.64 -14.91 -17.05
N ALA A 98 2.83 -15.51 -17.07
CA ALA A 98 3.04 -16.87 -17.55
C ALA A 98 2.51 -17.94 -16.58
N THR A 99 2.68 -17.72 -15.27
CA THR A 99 2.29 -18.68 -14.23
C THR A 99 1.46 -18.00 -13.15
N ARG A 100 0.68 -18.80 -12.40
CA ARG A 100 -0.09 -18.31 -11.26
C ARG A 100 0.78 -17.69 -10.16
N GLU A 101 2.00 -18.17 -9.99
CA GLU A 101 2.95 -17.65 -9.01
C GLU A 101 3.50 -16.29 -9.46
N ALA A 102 4.02 -16.22 -10.70
CA ALA A 102 4.55 -14.98 -11.28
C ALA A 102 3.50 -13.85 -11.31
N ILE A 103 2.24 -14.17 -11.64
CA ILE A 103 1.17 -13.15 -11.66
C ILE A 103 0.82 -12.68 -10.25
N SER A 104 0.91 -13.54 -9.23
CA SER A 104 0.62 -13.16 -7.85
C SER A 104 1.71 -12.25 -7.31
N GLU A 105 2.97 -12.61 -7.53
CA GLU A 105 4.12 -11.75 -7.21
C GLU A 105 4.01 -10.40 -7.91
N PHE A 106 3.63 -10.40 -9.18
CA PHE A 106 3.45 -9.16 -9.94
C PHE A 106 2.31 -8.29 -9.40
N ILE A 107 1.18 -8.90 -8.99
CA ILE A 107 0.10 -8.16 -8.31
C ILE A 107 0.61 -7.56 -7.00
N ASP A 108 1.38 -8.31 -6.23
CA ASP A 108 1.95 -7.85 -4.96
C ASP A 108 2.96 -6.72 -5.18
N GLU A 109 3.79 -6.77 -6.22
CA GLU A 109 4.65 -5.66 -6.65
C GLU A 109 3.83 -4.41 -7.02
N LEU A 110 2.75 -4.58 -7.80
CA LEU A 110 1.88 -3.48 -8.22
C LEU A 110 1.11 -2.85 -7.04
N ILE A 111 0.78 -3.62 -6.01
CA ILE A 111 0.03 -3.16 -4.82
C ILE A 111 0.95 -2.67 -3.69
N GLY A 112 2.15 -3.23 -3.60
CA GLY A 112 3.08 -3.02 -2.48
C GLY A 112 3.68 -1.61 -2.43
N GLY A 113 3.84 -0.99 -3.59
CA GLY A 113 4.34 0.38 -3.71
C GLY A 113 3.34 1.45 -3.24
N PRO A 114 3.82 2.66 -2.88
CA PRO A 114 2.95 3.78 -2.58
C PRO A 114 2.13 4.20 -3.80
N SER A 115 0.89 4.62 -3.57
CA SER A 115 0.07 5.12 -4.68
C SER A 115 0.68 6.41 -5.23
N PRO A 116 0.55 6.70 -6.53
CA PRO A 116 1.09 7.94 -7.06
C PRO A 116 0.40 9.19 -6.51
N GLN A 117 -0.82 9.09 -5.95
CA GLN A 117 -1.41 10.17 -5.17
C GLN A 117 -0.62 10.41 -3.88
N GLN A 118 -0.22 9.36 -3.18
CA GLN A 118 0.68 9.45 -2.03
C GLN A 118 2.03 10.04 -2.44
N VAL A 119 2.64 9.57 -3.53
CA VAL A 119 3.92 10.11 -4.02
C VAL A 119 3.81 11.59 -4.40
N LYS A 120 2.76 12.01 -5.12
CA LYS A 120 2.52 13.43 -5.44
C LYS A 120 2.35 14.28 -4.18
N LEU A 121 1.62 13.76 -3.19
CA LEU A 121 1.46 14.44 -1.91
C LEU A 121 2.79 14.53 -1.17
N MET A 122 3.58 13.46 -1.15
CA MET A 122 4.91 13.42 -0.54
C MET A 122 5.84 14.46 -1.16
N VAL A 123 5.93 14.49 -2.50
CA VAL A 123 6.74 15.49 -3.23
C VAL A 123 6.27 16.91 -2.94
N SER A 124 4.95 17.14 -2.90
CA SER A 124 4.38 18.45 -2.60
C SER A 124 4.69 18.90 -1.17
N LEU A 125 4.59 18.00 -0.19
CA LEU A 125 4.92 18.26 1.22
C LEU A 125 6.42 18.47 1.42
N ALA A 126 7.25 17.61 0.84
CA ALA A 126 8.70 17.70 0.84
C ALA A 126 9.18 19.05 0.30
N ARG A 127 8.65 19.47 -0.85
CA ARG A 127 8.94 20.77 -1.46
C ARG A 127 8.46 21.94 -0.59
N ARG A 128 7.26 21.86 -0.02
CA ARG A 128 6.69 22.93 0.83
C ARG A 128 7.51 23.12 2.11
N ARG A 129 7.98 22.04 2.72
CA ARG A 129 8.77 22.07 3.97
C ARG A 129 10.28 22.08 3.76
N LYS A 130 10.75 21.99 2.51
CA LYS A 130 12.17 21.88 2.13
C LYS A 130 12.89 20.71 2.80
N ILE A 131 12.21 19.57 2.92
CA ILE A 131 12.77 18.33 3.49
C ILE A 131 12.95 17.27 2.39
N GLY A 132 13.91 16.37 2.57
CA GLY A 132 14.07 15.21 1.72
C GLY A 132 12.99 14.14 1.98
N ILE A 133 12.72 13.31 0.98
CA ILE A 133 11.89 12.11 1.15
C ILE A 133 12.82 10.93 1.42
N PRO A 134 12.70 10.22 2.56
CA PRO A 134 13.52 9.05 2.83
C PRO A 134 13.16 7.91 1.87
N ALA A 135 14.17 7.14 1.42
CA ALA A 135 13.98 6.04 0.49
C ALA A 135 13.00 4.98 1.04
N GLU A 136 13.07 4.69 2.34
CA GLU A 136 12.19 3.75 3.04
C GLU A 136 10.70 4.11 2.91
N ALA A 137 10.37 5.40 2.82
CA ALA A 137 9.00 5.85 2.64
C ALA A 137 8.50 5.63 1.20
N LEU A 138 9.39 5.49 0.22
CA LEU A 138 9.05 5.22 -1.18
C LEU A 138 8.97 3.73 -1.50
N GLU A 139 9.58 2.86 -0.68
CA GLU A 139 9.57 1.41 -0.92
C GLU A 139 8.19 0.78 -0.73
N LYS A 140 7.45 1.21 0.30
CA LYS A 140 6.19 0.57 0.71
C LYS A 140 5.08 1.59 0.88
N LYS A 141 3.86 1.18 0.52
CA LYS A 141 2.65 1.97 0.72
C LYS A 141 2.44 2.42 2.17
N ALA A 142 2.77 1.56 3.12
CA ALA A 142 2.68 1.86 4.55
C ALA A 142 3.73 2.91 4.98
N GLY A 143 4.95 2.83 4.45
CA GLY A 143 6.01 3.80 4.71
C GLY A 143 5.64 5.19 4.21
N ALA A 144 5.09 5.29 3.00
CA ALA A 144 4.59 6.55 2.45
C ALA A 144 3.48 7.15 3.31
N ALA A 145 2.50 6.33 3.73
CA ALA A 145 1.41 6.78 4.58
C ALA A 145 1.92 7.32 5.93
N ALA A 146 2.81 6.57 6.59
CA ALA A 146 3.39 6.97 7.87
C ALA A 146 4.20 8.28 7.76
N TRP A 147 4.98 8.43 6.68
CA TRP A 147 5.73 9.67 6.43
C TRP A 147 4.81 10.86 6.17
N ILE A 148 3.79 10.70 5.33
CA ILE A 148 2.80 11.76 5.06
C ILE A 148 2.12 12.19 6.37
N ASP A 149 1.71 11.22 7.19
CA ASP A 149 1.04 11.47 8.46
C ASP A 149 1.96 12.22 9.44
N SER A 150 3.21 11.78 9.58
CA SER A 150 4.23 12.45 10.40
C SER A 150 4.43 13.93 10.00
N ILE A 151 4.49 14.20 8.69
CA ILE A 151 4.64 15.56 8.18
C ILE A 151 3.35 16.37 8.34
N MET A 152 2.18 15.79 8.08
CA MET A 152 0.90 16.51 8.15
C MET A 152 0.48 16.83 9.59
N ASN A 153 0.64 15.89 10.51
CA ASN A 153 0.23 16.03 11.91
C ASN A 153 1.24 16.83 12.75
N GLY A 154 2.33 17.29 12.15
CA GLY A 154 3.21 18.27 12.80
C GLY A 154 4.03 17.66 13.92
N ALA A 155 4.77 16.57 13.63
CA ALA A 155 5.98 16.31 14.39
C ALA A 155 7.03 17.38 14.02
N ASP A 156 6.89 18.58 14.59
CA ASP A 156 7.98 19.52 14.86
C ASP A 156 8.96 18.97 15.91
N SER A 157 8.76 17.74 16.38
CA SER A 157 9.59 17.04 17.35
C SER A 157 10.60 16.14 16.65
N ASP A 158 11.78 16.70 16.38
CA ASP A 158 13.07 15.97 16.48
C ASP A 158 13.35 14.87 15.43
N ILE A 159 13.35 15.21 14.14
CA ILE A 159 14.03 14.37 13.13
C ILE A 159 15.45 14.92 12.96
N PRO A 160 16.50 14.30 13.56
CA PRO A 160 17.88 14.72 13.34
C PRO A 160 18.25 14.51 11.87
N PHE A 161 18.84 15.55 11.27
CA PHE A 161 19.35 15.60 9.90
C PHE A 161 20.56 14.69 9.69
#